data_AF-A0A7Y6UCN3-F1
#
_entry.id   AF-A0A7Y6UCN3-F1
#
_cell.length_a   1.000
_cell.length_b   1.000
_cell.length_c   1.000
_cell.angle_alpha   90.00
_cell.angle_beta   90.00
_cell.angle_gamma   90.00
#
_symmetry.space_group_name_H-M   'P 1'
#
loop_
_entity.id
_entity.type
_entity.pdbx_description
1 polymer ?
#
loop_
_entity_poly.entity_id
_entity_poly.type
_entity_poly.pdbx_seq_one_letter_code
_entity_poly.pdbx_strand_id
1 'polypeptide(L)'
;MSSRLRLPPLACAIALAAILALRGRPAPELPAGASADDRQVDRITGTVRGPVIAGPHGIGAPIDTGSTTVWIWSPSPVEPGQRVEVSGRLRTPRGYLDPGASDRAALAASRGADWEMSAEHVEVIGEDDGLATMMWRHAARIQATWSARITGEEPAASALRGIVTGDRAGVPDALDQRWRIAGIYHVLSVSGLHLAVVAGLAFALLRRLVAASPLGRRGRPARFAAPLALVLAILYTAVTGAQLATLRTLAVETIVIVGQMLDRPVRLVDALGAAAIAILVWRPADLFDPSFQLSFVAALTLALLPRRPRTGNAIVHWLRAGIATSAWVAITTAPLTALHFHQVAPGGVIGNLVLTPLVEMVALPVGFAGVLLGDLGGPLVAVAVWLVGRVDALAGILARVMPVGTIAIGSAIVMTALVAIALWLASRPRRRRGEWLAWLALCALWTLARTPPPVGALRVTFLDVGQGDAAIVELPGGEVWLVDAGGNASARTLAAASVPGTAIARTLAVYGHAS
;
A
#
# COMPACT_ATOMS: atom_id res chain seq x y z
N MET A 1 7.92 34.64 -12.23
CA MET A 1 7.10 34.41 -13.43
C MET A 1 5.98 33.44 -13.08
N SER A 2 4.74 33.91 -13.11
CA SER A 2 3.53 33.19 -12.72
C SER A 2 3.15 32.14 -13.77
N SER A 3 3.48 30.87 -13.52
CA SER A 3 2.93 29.77 -14.30
C SER A 3 1.45 29.62 -13.92
N ARG A 4 0.54 30.17 -14.72
CA ARG A 4 -0.87 29.75 -14.67
C ARG A 4 -0.88 28.27 -14.97
N LEU A 5 -1.18 27.44 -13.97
CA LEU A 5 -1.43 26.01 -14.13
C LEU A 5 -2.48 25.87 -15.24
N ARG A 6 -2.07 25.42 -16.43
CA ARG A 6 -3.01 24.98 -17.45
C ARG A 6 -3.53 23.62 -16.98
N LEU A 7 -4.57 23.66 -16.15
CA LEU A 7 -5.35 22.51 -15.68
C LEU A 7 -6.29 21.83 -16.70
N PRO A 8 -6.54 22.30 -17.96
CA PRO A 8 -7.58 21.68 -18.77
C PRO A 8 -7.34 20.21 -19.15
N PRO A 9 -6.13 19.72 -19.52
CA PRO A 9 -5.99 18.34 -19.97
C PRO A 9 -6.16 17.32 -18.83
N LEU A 10 -5.67 17.62 -17.62
CA LEU A 10 -5.86 16.75 -16.47
C LEU A 10 -7.32 16.75 -16.01
N ALA A 11 -7.97 17.92 -15.97
CA ALA A 11 -9.39 18.01 -15.63
C ALA A 11 -10.28 17.26 -16.63
N CYS A 12 -10.01 17.39 -17.93
CA CYS A 12 -10.71 16.64 -18.98
C CYS A 12 -10.47 15.12 -18.86
N ALA A 13 -9.24 14.68 -18.59
CA ALA A 13 -8.94 13.26 -18.39
C ALA A 13 -9.64 12.69 -17.15
N ILE A 14 -9.67 13.44 -16.04
CA ILE A 14 -10.42 13.05 -14.83
C ILE A 14 -11.92 12.96 -15.13
N ALA A 15 -12.49 13.95 -15.84
CA ALA A 15 -13.90 13.94 -16.20
C ALA A 15 -14.25 12.76 -17.13
N LEU A 16 -13.43 12.49 -18.15
CA LEU A 16 -13.60 11.36 -19.05
C LEU A 16 -13.47 10.03 -18.31
N ALA A 17 -12.45 9.90 -17.45
CA ALA A 17 -12.24 8.71 -16.65
C ALA A 17 -13.42 8.46 -15.69
N ALA A 18 -13.95 9.51 -15.06
CA ALA A 18 -15.15 9.42 -14.23
C ALA A 18 -16.36 8.93 -15.05
N ILE A 19 -16.61 9.50 -16.24
CA ILE A 19 -17.71 9.06 -17.12
C ILE A 19 -17.54 7.59 -17.53
N LEU A 20 -16.33 7.19 -17.94
CA LEU A 20 -16.05 5.82 -18.37
C LEU A 20 -16.15 4.83 -17.21
N ALA A 21 -15.68 5.19 -16.02
CA ALA A 21 -15.77 4.34 -14.84
C ALA A 21 -17.22 4.22 -14.33
N LEU A 22 -18.01 5.29 -14.41
CA LEU A 22 -19.44 5.28 -14.06
C LEU A 22 -20.30 4.47 -15.04
N ARG A 23 -19.84 4.20 -16.25
CA ARG A 23 -20.53 3.30 -17.20
C ARG A 23 -20.53 1.83 -16.77
N GLY A 24 -19.86 1.49 -15.67
CA GLY A 24 -19.77 0.14 -15.14
C GLY A 24 -18.87 -0.76 -15.99
N ARG A 25 -18.21 -1.74 -15.35
CA ARG A 25 -17.59 -2.84 -16.09
C ARG A 25 -18.69 -3.84 -16.49
N PRO A 26 -18.60 -4.47 -17.67
CA PRO A 26 -19.44 -5.64 -17.94
C PRO A 26 -19.23 -6.67 -16.83
N ALA A 27 -20.30 -7.39 -16.47
CA ALA A 27 -20.22 -8.43 -15.44
C ALA A 27 -19.15 -9.46 -15.86
N PRO A 28 -18.26 -9.86 -14.95
CA PRO A 28 -17.20 -10.78 -15.29
C PRO A 28 -17.78 -12.14 -15.66
N GLU A 29 -17.24 -12.74 -16.72
CA GLU A 29 -17.60 -14.09 -17.13
C GLU A 29 -17.09 -15.10 -16.10
N LEU A 30 -17.91 -16.11 -15.79
CA LEU A 30 -17.50 -17.23 -14.96
C LEU A 30 -16.43 -18.05 -15.70
N PRO A 31 -15.38 -18.53 -15.01
CA PRO A 31 -14.47 -19.52 -15.58
C PRO A 31 -15.25 -20.73 -16.11
N ALA A 32 -14.80 -21.29 -17.23
CA ALA A 32 -15.47 -22.44 -17.84
C ALA A 32 -15.53 -23.62 -16.85
N GLY A 33 -16.74 -24.13 -16.61
CA GLY A 33 -16.98 -25.25 -15.68
C GLY A 33 -17.06 -24.88 -14.20
N ALA A 34 -16.94 -23.59 -13.85
CA ALA A 34 -17.09 -23.13 -12.47
C ALA A 34 -18.53 -22.66 -12.18
N SER A 35 -18.98 -22.94 -10.97
CA SER A 35 -20.27 -22.53 -10.42
C SER A 35 -20.18 -21.27 -9.54
N ALA A 36 -19.01 -21.01 -8.94
CA ALA A 36 -18.79 -19.98 -7.92
C ALA A 36 -19.79 -20.07 -6.74
N ASP A 37 -20.11 -21.31 -6.34
CA ASP A 37 -20.89 -21.63 -5.15
C ASP A 37 -19.95 -22.02 -4.01
N ASP A 38 -20.00 -21.29 -2.90
CA ASP A 38 -19.15 -21.50 -1.71
C ASP A 38 -19.34 -22.91 -1.08
N ARG A 39 -20.39 -23.65 -1.47
CA ARG A 39 -20.68 -25.03 -1.06
C ARG A 39 -20.04 -26.09 -1.95
N GLN A 40 -19.54 -25.71 -3.11
CA GLN A 40 -18.97 -26.62 -4.10
C GLN A 40 -17.47 -26.36 -4.27
N VAL A 41 -16.77 -27.41 -4.68
CA VAL A 41 -15.38 -27.32 -5.10
C VAL A 41 -15.38 -27.10 -6.60
N ASP A 42 -15.00 -25.91 -7.02
CA ASP A 42 -14.81 -25.58 -8.42
C ASP A 42 -13.43 -26.02 -8.88
N ARG A 43 -13.32 -26.34 -10.18
CA ARG A 43 -12.06 -26.67 -10.83
C ARG A 43 -11.83 -25.70 -11.98
N ILE A 44 -10.68 -25.04 -11.97
CA ILE A 44 -10.27 -24.11 -13.01
C ILE A 44 -8.92 -24.51 -13.58
N THR A 45 -8.73 -24.23 -14.86
CA THR A 45 -7.47 -24.50 -15.55
C THR A 45 -7.01 -23.21 -16.22
N GLY A 46 -5.73 -22.87 -16.05
CA GLY A 46 -5.17 -21.67 -16.66
C GLY A 46 -3.67 -21.54 -16.46
N THR A 47 -3.12 -20.41 -16.89
CA THR A 47 -1.68 -20.12 -16.81
C THR A 47 -1.41 -19.03 -15.78
N VAL A 48 -0.38 -19.22 -14.95
CA VAL A 48 0.09 -18.20 -14.02
C VAL A 48 0.82 -17.09 -14.79
N ARG A 49 0.18 -15.93 -15.00
CA ARG A 49 0.69 -14.87 -15.91
C ARG A 49 1.29 -13.64 -15.22
N GLY A 50 1.24 -13.56 -13.90
CA GLY A 50 1.65 -12.38 -13.16
C GLY A 50 2.63 -12.66 -12.04
N PRO A 51 2.95 -11.63 -11.25
CA PRO A 51 3.78 -11.79 -10.08
C PRO A 51 3.09 -12.72 -9.09
N VAL A 52 3.88 -13.65 -8.55
CA VAL A 52 3.50 -14.48 -7.42
C VAL A 52 3.88 -13.72 -6.15
N ILE A 53 2.94 -13.54 -5.24
CA ILE A 53 3.18 -12.84 -3.98
C ILE A 53 3.05 -13.82 -2.81
N ALA A 54 3.99 -13.74 -1.87
CA ALA A 54 3.88 -14.45 -0.62
C ALA A 54 3.26 -13.54 0.45
N GLY A 55 2.24 -14.04 1.14
CA GLY A 55 1.54 -13.31 2.18
C GLY A 55 1.12 -14.20 3.36
N PRO A 56 0.41 -13.63 4.35
CA PRO A 56 -0.04 -14.36 5.53
C PRO A 56 -0.97 -15.55 5.22
N HIS A 57 -1.65 -15.50 4.06
CA HIS A 57 -2.61 -16.52 3.62
C HIS A 57 -2.01 -17.52 2.61
N GLY A 58 -0.68 -17.60 2.52
CA GLY A 58 0.02 -18.43 1.55
C GLY A 58 0.41 -17.66 0.29
N ILE A 59 0.44 -18.37 -0.83
CA ILE A 59 0.97 -17.87 -2.10
C ILE A 59 -0.18 -17.36 -2.96
N GLY A 60 -0.17 -16.06 -3.24
CA GLY A 60 -1.14 -15.38 -4.09
C GLY A 60 -0.66 -15.31 -5.53
N ALA A 61 -1.47 -15.72 -6.50
CA ALA A 61 -1.10 -15.65 -7.92
C ALA A 61 -2.32 -15.41 -8.83
N PRO A 62 -2.17 -14.65 -9.93
CA PRO A 62 -3.21 -14.54 -10.94
C PRO A 62 -3.12 -15.69 -11.96
N ILE A 63 -4.23 -16.39 -12.13
CA ILE A 63 -4.42 -17.42 -13.17
C ILE A 63 -5.27 -16.82 -14.29
N ASP A 64 -4.71 -16.81 -15.49
CA ASP A 64 -5.44 -16.49 -16.72
C ASP A 64 -6.08 -17.77 -17.26
N THR A 65 -7.42 -17.84 -17.23
CA THR A 65 -8.20 -18.98 -17.76
C THR A 65 -8.53 -18.82 -19.25
N GLY A 66 -8.07 -17.73 -19.89
CA GLY A 66 -8.39 -17.36 -21.26
C GLY A 66 -9.63 -16.47 -21.40
N SER A 67 -10.64 -16.67 -20.54
CA SER A 67 -11.85 -15.82 -20.49
C SER A 67 -11.80 -14.77 -19.38
N THR A 68 -11.24 -15.11 -18.22
CA THR A 68 -11.15 -14.22 -17.06
C THR A 68 -9.85 -14.49 -16.28
N THR A 69 -9.49 -13.56 -15.39
CA THR A 69 -8.38 -13.74 -14.46
C THR A 69 -8.93 -14.06 -13.07
N VAL A 70 -8.49 -15.19 -12.53
CA VAL A 70 -8.81 -15.63 -11.17
C VAL A 70 -7.60 -15.42 -10.26
N TRP A 71 -7.79 -14.73 -9.15
CA TRP A 71 -6.77 -14.61 -8.11
C TRP A 71 -6.83 -15.81 -7.18
N ILE A 72 -5.78 -16.62 -7.14
CA ILE A 72 -5.71 -17.78 -6.24
C ILE A 72 -4.92 -17.47 -4.97
N TRP A 73 -5.31 -18.10 -3.86
CA TRP A 73 -4.46 -18.29 -2.69
C TRP A 73 -4.18 -19.79 -2.55
N SER A 74 -2.92 -20.16 -2.70
CA SER A 74 -2.47 -21.55 -2.67
C SER A 74 -1.57 -21.83 -1.47
N PRO A 75 -1.78 -22.97 -0.79
CA PRO A 75 -0.83 -23.47 0.22
C PRO A 75 0.45 -24.02 -0.43
N SER A 76 0.37 -24.48 -1.67
CA SER A 76 1.49 -25.01 -2.46
C SER A 76 2.12 -23.93 -3.34
N PRO A 77 3.44 -23.97 -3.55
CA PRO A 77 4.11 -23.02 -4.43
C PRO A 77 3.68 -23.17 -5.89
N VAL A 78 3.45 -22.03 -6.53
CA VAL A 78 3.19 -21.89 -7.97
C VAL A 78 4.20 -20.92 -8.56
N GLU A 79 4.62 -21.18 -9.79
CA GLU A 79 5.57 -20.34 -10.50
C GLU A 79 4.95 -19.68 -11.74
N PRO A 80 5.36 -18.45 -12.10
CA PRO A 80 4.94 -17.83 -13.34
C PRO A 80 5.28 -18.68 -14.57
N GLY A 81 4.32 -18.80 -15.47
CA GLY A 81 4.37 -19.63 -16.66
C GLY A 81 3.92 -21.07 -16.44
N GLN A 82 3.66 -21.53 -15.22
CA GLN A 82 3.03 -22.84 -15.04
C GLN A 82 1.58 -22.80 -15.53
N ARG A 83 1.20 -23.82 -16.30
CA ARG A 83 -0.20 -24.15 -16.57
C ARG A 83 -0.65 -25.07 -15.46
N VAL A 84 -1.65 -24.64 -14.71
CA VAL A 84 -2.12 -25.31 -13.50
C VAL A 84 -3.60 -25.66 -13.61
N GLU A 85 -3.96 -26.80 -13.06
CA GLU A 85 -5.32 -27.13 -12.68
C GLU A 85 -5.46 -26.88 -11.17
N VAL A 86 -6.41 -26.04 -10.80
CA VAL A 86 -6.66 -25.65 -9.42
C VAL A 86 -8.05 -26.10 -9.04
N SER A 87 -8.17 -26.78 -7.90
CA SER A 87 -9.45 -27.13 -7.29
C SER A 87 -9.57 -26.49 -5.92
N GLY A 88 -10.77 -26.01 -5.60
CA GLY A 88 -11.03 -25.24 -4.39
C GLY A 88 -12.27 -24.38 -4.51
N ARG A 89 -12.42 -23.42 -3.60
CA ARG A 89 -13.65 -22.61 -3.51
C ARG A 89 -13.46 -21.30 -4.28
N LEU A 90 -14.16 -21.17 -5.40
CA LEU A 90 -14.21 -19.95 -6.20
C LEU A 90 -15.31 -19.04 -5.65
N ARG A 91 -14.98 -17.77 -5.48
CA ARG A 91 -15.88 -16.77 -4.92
C ARG A 91 -15.74 -15.44 -5.63
N THR A 92 -16.84 -14.69 -5.67
CA THR A 92 -16.76 -13.28 -6.01
C THR A 92 -16.05 -12.55 -4.87
N PRO A 93 -14.98 -11.77 -5.13
CA PRO A 93 -14.35 -10.94 -4.13
C PRO A 93 -15.39 -10.00 -3.51
N ARG A 94 -15.60 -10.08 -2.20
CA ARG A 94 -16.48 -9.19 -1.44
C ARG A 94 -15.66 -8.45 -0.38
N GLY A 95 -15.80 -7.13 -0.32
CA GLY A 95 -15.32 -6.34 0.79
C GLY A 95 -16.27 -6.46 1.98
N TYR A 96 -15.73 -6.30 3.19
CA TYR A 96 -16.56 -6.13 4.39
C TYR A 96 -16.85 -4.65 4.58
N LEU A 97 -18.05 -4.34 5.07
CA LEU A 97 -18.49 -2.98 5.39
C LEU A 97 -17.98 -2.49 6.75
N ASP A 98 -17.21 -3.31 7.45
CA ASP A 98 -16.62 -2.97 8.75
C ASP A 98 -15.67 -1.76 8.65
N PRO A 99 -15.79 -0.77 9.56
CA PRO A 99 -14.86 0.35 9.61
C PRO A 99 -13.40 -0.11 9.72
N GLY A 100 -12.56 0.31 8.78
CA GLY A 100 -11.13 -0.02 8.75
C GLY A 100 -10.80 -1.36 8.08
N ALA A 101 -11.78 -2.16 7.66
CA ALA A 101 -11.54 -3.34 6.84
C ALA A 101 -11.08 -2.94 5.43
N SER A 102 -10.19 -3.75 4.85
CA SER A 102 -9.78 -3.56 3.46
C SER A 102 -10.89 -4.04 2.52
N ASP A 103 -11.29 -3.19 1.56
CA ASP A 103 -12.17 -3.61 0.48
C ASP A 103 -11.47 -4.65 -0.41
N ARG A 104 -11.79 -5.92 -0.18
CA ARG A 104 -11.25 -7.05 -0.93
C ARG A 104 -11.68 -7.05 -2.39
N ALA A 105 -12.88 -6.54 -2.68
CA ALA A 105 -13.37 -6.44 -4.05
C ALA A 105 -12.56 -5.41 -4.84
N ALA A 106 -12.35 -4.23 -4.27
CA ALA A 106 -11.46 -3.22 -4.86
C ALA A 106 -10.02 -3.75 -5.02
N LEU A 107 -9.50 -4.48 -4.03
CA LEU A 107 -8.16 -5.06 -4.10
C LEU A 107 -8.03 -6.10 -5.22
N ALA A 108 -8.97 -7.02 -5.36
CA ALA A 108 -8.97 -8.01 -6.45
C ALA A 108 -9.08 -7.34 -7.83
N ALA A 109 -10.02 -6.39 -7.97
CA ALA A 109 -10.21 -5.64 -9.20
C ALA A 109 -8.96 -4.82 -9.59
N SER A 110 -8.24 -4.29 -8.60
CA SER A 110 -6.99 -3.56 -8.81
C SER A 110 -5.86 -4.47 -9.32
N ARG A 111 -5.85 -5.75 -8.91
CA ARG A 111 -4.98 -6.80 -9.45
C ARG A 111 -5.43 -7.30 -10.82
N GLY A 112 -6.56 -6.82 -11.32
CA GLY A 112 -7.15 -7.27 -12.58
C GLY A 112 -7.80 -8.65 -12.50
N ALA A 113 -8.08 -9.14 -11.30
CA ALA A 113 -8.80 -10.37 -11.08
C ALA A 113 -10.27 -10.08 -10.80
N ASP A 114 -11.14 -10.81 -11.48
CA ASP A 114 -12.59 -10.68 -11.32
C ASP A 114 -13.13 -11.67 -10.29
N TRP A 115 -12.39 -12.75 -10.07
CA TRP A 115 -12.73 -13.85 -9.16
C TRP A 115 -11.58 -14.11 -8.19
N GLU A 116 -11.89 -14.64 -7.00
CA GLU A 116 -10.89 -15.09 -6.03
C GLU A 116 -11.15 -16.56 -5.68
N MET A 117 -10.09 -17.35 -5.55
CA MET A 117 -10.20 -18.77 -5.23
C MET A 117 -9.27 -19.14 -4.08
N SER A 118 -9.79 -19.88 -3.10
CA SER A 118 -8.94 -20.55 -2.10
C SER A 118 -8.65 -21.95 -2.59
N ALA A 119 -7.41 -22.19 -3.01
CA ALA A 119 -7.02 -23.47 -3.59
C ALA A 119 -6.85 -24.52 -2.48
N GLU A 120 -7.50 -25.67 -2.67
CA GLU A 120 -7.34 -26.86 -1.83
C GLU A 120 -6.27 -27.79 -2.44
N HIS A 121 -6.28 -27.93 -3.77
CA HIS A 121 -5.28 -28.68 -4.51
C HIS A 121 -4.87 -27.95 -5.78
N VAL A 122 -3.58 -27.97 -6.07
CA VAL A 122 -2.97 -27.38 -7.26
C VAL A 122 -2.10 -28.44 -7.93
N GLU A 123 -2.41 -28.74 -9.19
CA GLU A 123 -1.63 -29.65 -10.02
C GLU A 123 -1.02 -28.88 -11.19
N VAL A 124 0.29 -29.03 -11.41
CA VAL A 124 0.97 -28.45 -12.56
C VAL A 124 0.81 -29.40 -13.75
N ILE A 125 0.06 -28.96 -14.76
CA ILE A 125 -0.28 -29.76 -15.94
C ILE A 125 0.54 -29.37 -17.18
N GLY A 126 1.39 -28.34 -17.08
CA GLY A 126 2.30 -27.95 -18.14
C GLY A 126 3.01 -26.62 -17.87
N GLU A 127 3.76 -26.15 -18.85
CA GLU A 127 4.44 -24.86 -18.82
C GLU A 127 4.17 -24.06 -20.11
N ASP A 128 4.08 -22.75 -19.96
CA ASP A 128 3.99 -21.75 -21.02
C ASP A 128 5.25 -20.87 -21.00
N ASP A 129 6.01 -20.94 -22.09
CA ASP A 129 7.32 -20.29 -22.26
C ASP A 129 7.23 -18.93 -22.98
N GLY A 130 6.07 -18.27 -22.91
CA GLY A 130 5.92 -16.89 -23.37
C GLY A 130 6.99 -15.95 -22.77
N LEU A 131 7.41 -14.95 -23.55
CA LEU A 131 8.42 -13.97 -23.08
C LEU A 131 8.03 -13.30 -21.76
N ALA A 132 6.74 -12.98 -21.58
CA ALA A 132 6.23 -12.37 -20.35
C ALA A 132 6.30 -13.33 -19.15
N THR A 133 5.92 -14.60 -19.32
CA THR A 133 5.98 -15.62 -18.25
C THR A 133 7.42 -15.93 -17.88
N MET A 134 8.33 -16.01 -18.86
CA MET A 134 9.77 -16.16 -18.62
C MET A 134 10.33 -15.00 -17.78
N MET A 135 9.91 -13.77 -18.07
CA MET A 135 10.37 -12.57 -17.35
C MET A 135 9.90 -12.62 -15.88
N TRP A 136 8.65 -12.98 -15.63
CA TRP A 136 8.13 -13.18 -14.28
C TRP A 136 8.79 -14.33 -13.54
N ARG A 137 9.06 -15.46 -14.21
CA ARG A 137 9.75 -16.61 -13.61
C ARG A 137 11.18 -16.23 -13.18
N HIS A 138 11.89 -15.45 -13.99
CA HIS A 138 13.19 -14.90 -13.60
C HIS A 138 13.07 -13.92 -12.43
N ALA A 139 12.10 -13.00 -12.46
CA ALA A 139 11.86 -12.06 -11.37
C ALA A 139 11.59 -12.79 -10.04
N ALA A 140 10.75 -13.82 -10.04
CA ALA A 140 10.44 -14.64 -8.88
C ALA A 140 11.68 -15.38 -8.34
N ARG A 141 12.53 -15.95 -9.21
CA ARG A 141 13.78 -16.59 -8.79
C ARG A 141 14.76 -15.60 -8.15
N ILE A 142 14.88 -14.40 -8.70
CA ILE A 142 15.71 -13.33 -8.12
C ILE A 142 15.14 -12.91 -6.76
N GLN A 143 13.82 -12.73 -6.66
CA GLN A 143 13.15 -12.38 -5.41
C GLN A 143 13.40 -13.45 -4.34
N ALA A 144 13.21 -14.73 -4.66
CA ALA A 144 13.47 -15.84 -3.74
C ALA A 144 14.94 -15.87 -3.27
N THR A 145 15.88 -15.60 -4.19
CA THR A 145 17.31 -15.49 -3.85
C THR A 145 17.57 -14.31 -2.90
N TRP A 146 16.92 -13.17 -3.12
CA TRP A 146 17.02 -12.01 -2.25
C TRP A 146 16.41 -12.26 -0.87
N SER A 147 15.23 -12.87 -0.80
CA SER A 147 14.56 -13.25 0.44
C SER A 147 15.41 -14.23 1.26
N ALA A 148 16.03 -15.22 0.61
CA ALA A 148 16.89 -16.21 1.26
C ALA A 148 18.17 -15.60 1.87
N ARG A 149 18.67 -14.48 1.32
CA ARG A 149 19.82 -13.74 1.86
C ARG A 149 19.49 -12.92 3.11
N ILE A 150 18.21 -12.66 3.37
CA ILE A 150 17.76 -12.00 4.59
C ILE A 150 17.41 -13.10 5.60
N THR A 151 18.41 -13.48 6.39
CA THR A 151 18.32 -14.58 7.36
C THR A 151 17.67 -14.14 8.67
N GLY A 152 17.02 -15.10 9.35
CA GLY A 152 16.35 -14.91 10.64
C GLY A 152 14.83 -15.05 10.56
N GLU A 153 14.24 -15.64 11.61
CA GLU A 153 12.79 -15.80 11.76
C GLU A 153 12.15 -14.68 12.60
N GLU A 154 13.00 -13.78 13.10
CA GLU A 154 12.61 -12.65 13.94
C GLU A 154 11.67 -11.72 13.16
N PRO A 155 10.67 -11.08 13.82
CA PRO A 155 9.71 -10.19 13.14
C PRO A 155 10.38 -9.08 12.32
N ALA A 156 11.53 -8.58 12.76
CA ALA A 156 12.30 -7.55 12.06
C ALA A 156 12.92 -8.06 10.75
N ALA A 157 13.35 -9.33 10.69
CA ALA A 157 13.87 -9.93 9.46
C ALA A 157 12.75 -10.15 8.45
N SER A 158 11.58 -10.64 8.87
CA SER A 158 10.38 -10.72 8.02
C SER A 158 9.94 -9.36 7.51
N ALA A 159 9.96 -8.33 8.36
CA ALA A 159 9.67 -6.96 7.92
C ALA A 159 10.69 -6.44 6.89
N LEU A 160 11.99 -6.68 7.10
CA LEU A 160 13.03 -6.31 6.14
C LEU A 160 12.86 -7.05 4.80
N ARG A 161 12.51 -8.35 4.80
CA ARG A 161 12.14 -9.09 3.57
C ARG A 161 11.01 -8.39 2.83
N GLY A 162 9.95 -7.99 3.52
CA GLY A 162 8.83 -7.26 2.93
C GLY A 162 9.24 -5.90 2.33
N ILE A 163 10.11 -5.17 3.02
CA ILE A 163 10.64 -3.87 2.60
C ILE A 163 11.55 -4.00 1.37
N VAL A 164 12.45 -4.98 1.34
CA VAL A 164 13.49 -5.11 0.31
C VAL A 164 12.97 -5.83 -0.94
N THR A 165 12.16 -6.88 -0.74
CA THR A 165 11.79 -7.82 -1.80
C THR A 165 10.30 -7.84 -2.10
N GLY A 166 9.45 -7.28 -1.23
CA GLY A 166 7.99 -7.41 -1.34
C GLY A 166 7.42 -8.71 -0.76
N ASP A 167 8.26 -9.63 -0.31
CA ASP A 167 7.87 -10.86 0.38
C ASP A 167 7.49 -10.58 1.84
N ARG A 168 6.19 -10.68 2.14
CA ARG A 168 5.66 -10.44 3.49
C ARG A 168 5.40 -11.73 4.27
N ALA A 169 5.90 -12.88 3.81
CA ALA A 169 5.78 -14.13 4.54
C ALA A 169 6.41 -14.00 5.94
N GLY A 170 5.67 -14.49 6.95
CA GLY A 170 6.14 -14.51 8.34
C GLY A 170 6.19 -13.15 9.04
N VAL A 171 5.57 -12.09 8.49
CA VAL A 171 5.35 -10.84 9.24
C VAL A 171 4.20 -11.04 10.24
N PRO A 172 4.45 -10.92 11.57
CA PRO A 172 3.39 -11.15 12.55
C PRO A 172 2.33 -10.04 12.55
N ASP A 173 1.07 -10.41 12.78
CA ASP A 173 -0.05 -9.46 12.88
C ASP A 173 0.17 -8.38 13.94
N ALA A 174 0.86 -8.70 15.03
CA ALA A 174 1.18 -7.74 16.07
C ALA A 174 2.14 -6.62 15.59
N LEU A 175 3.10 -6.94 14.70
CA LEU A 175 3.99 -5.94 14.09
C LEU A 175 3.20 -5.08 13.09
N ASP A 176 2.40 -5.75 12.27
CA ASP A 176 1.52 -5.13 11.29
C ASP A 176 0.59 -4.07 11.94
N GLN A 177 -0.08 -4.43 13.04
CA GLN A 177 -0.92 -3.51 13.82
C GLN A 177 -0.13 -2.35 14.43
N ARG A 178 1.05 -2.60 15.03
CA ARG A 178 1.90 -1.52 15.58
C ARG A 178 2.26 -0.49 14.52
N TRP A 179 2.58 -0.93 13.31
CA TRP A 179 2.98 -0.05 12.21
C TRP A 179 1.78 0.71 11.62
N ARG A 180 0.59 0.12 11.61
CA ARG A 180 -0.67 0.84 11.30
C ARG A 180 -0.95 1.94 12.29
N ILE A 181 -0.87 1.65 13.60
CA ILE A 181 -1.09 2.64 14.66
C ILE A 181 -0.05 3.77 14.57
N ALA A 182 1.22 3.43 14.33
CA ALA A 182 2.29 4.40 14.12
C ALA A 182 2.19 5.15 12.77
N GLY A 183 1.26 4.79 11.90
CA GLY A 183 1.02 5.43 10.60
C GLY A 183 2.11 5.18 9.55
N ILE A 184 2.96 4.17 9.75
CA ILE A 184 4.08 3.80 8.86
C ILE A 184 3.85 2.46 8.14
N TYR A 185 2.62 1.94 8.18
CA TYR A 185 2.25 0.68 7.55
C TYR A 185 2.61 0.59 6.08
N HIS A 186 2.52 1.70 5.34
CA HIS A 186 2.87 1.78 3.92
C HIS A 186 4.35 1.44 3.64
N VAL A 187 5.22 1.48 4.65
CA VAL A 187 6.64 1.15 4.53
C VAL A 187 6.89 -0.36 4.60
N LEU A 188 5.98 -1.13 5.22
CA LEU A 188 6.13 -2.58 5.42
C LEU A 188 6.01 -3.39 4.11
N SER A 189 5.53 -2.76 3.05
CA SER A 189 5.45 -3.30 1.69
C SER A 189 6.20 -2.36 0.74
N VAL A 190 6.74 -2.90 -0.36
CA VAL A 190 7.44 -2.11 -1.38
C VAL A 190 6.54 -1.00 -1.93
N SER A 191 6.79 0.21 -1.46
CA SER A 191 5.97 1.38 -1.78
C SER A 191 6.50 2.10 -3.02
N GLY A 192 5.71 3.04 -3.53
CA GLY A 192 6.18 3.95 -4.58
C GLY A 192 7.41 4.76 -4.17
N LEU A 193 7.62 5.01 -2.87
CA LEU A 193 8.78 5.73 -2.37
C LEU A 193 10.03 4.84 -2.32
N HIS A 194 9.88 3.52 -2.14
CA HIS A 194 10.99 2.56 -2.24
C HIS A 194 11.60 2.61 -3.63
N LEU A 195 10.75 2.51 -4.67
CA LEU A 195 11.20 2.61 -6.06
C LEU A 195 11.88 3.96 -6.31
N ALA A 196 11.28 5.08 -5.85
CA ALA A 196 11.85 6.42 -6.01
C ALA A 196 13.25 6.56 -5.39
N VAL A 197 13.47 6.00 -4.20
CA VAL A 197 14.77 6.03 -3.53
C VAL A 197 15.77 5.13 -4.27
N VAL A 198 15.40 3.89 -4.58
CA VAL A 198 16.29 2.92 -5.24
C VAL A 198 16.68 3.40 -6.64
N ALA A 199 15.70 3.79 -7.47
CA ALA A 199 15.94 4.30 -8.81
C ALA A 199 16.72 5.63 -8.79
N GLY A 200 16.42 6.52 -7.85
CA GLY A 200 17.14 7.79 -7.66
C GLY A 200 18.61 7.59 -7.29
N LEU A 201 18.90 6.67 -6.36
CA LEU A 201 20.27 6.31 -5.96
C LEU A 201 21.02 5.62 -7.10
N ALA A 202 20.38 4.68 -7.79
CA ALA A 202 20.95 4.01 -8.96
C ALA A 202 21.28 5.03 -10.06
N PHE A 203 20.35 5.92 -10.39
CA PHE A 203 20.58 6.99 -11.37
C PHE A 203 21.73 7.92 -10.96
N ALA A 204 21.81 8.32 -9.69
CA ALA A 204 22.88 9.17 -9.19
C ALA A 204 24.26 8.50 -9.29
N LEU A 205 24.35 7.21 -8.93
CA LEU A 205 25.56 6.41 -9.05
C LEU A 205 25.97 6.25 -10.52
N LEU A 206 25.05 5.81 -11.38
CA LEU A 206 25.29 5.64 -12.81
C LEU A 206 25.73 6.95 -13.47
N ARG A 207 25.10 8.07 -13.12
CA ARG A 207 25.50 9.39 -13.60
C ARG A 207 26.94 9.74 -13.20
N ARG A 208 27.37 9.40 -11.98
CA ARG A 208 28.76 9.60 -11.53
C ARG A 208 29.74 8.71 -12.29
N LEU A 209 29.41 7.43 -12.48
CA LEU A 209 30.23 6.50 -13.24
C LEU A 209 30.39 6.93 -14.70
N VAL A 210 29.29 7.33 -15.35
CA VAL A 210 29.32 7.87 -16.71
C VAL A 210 30.14 9.17 -16.76
N ALA A 211 30.01 10.06 -15.77
CA ALA A 211 30.79 11.29 -15.72
C ALA A 211 32.30 11.02 -15.61
N ALA A 212 32.70 9.96 -14.91
CA ALA A 212 34.10 9.51 -14.82
C ALA A 212 34.59 8.78 -16.09
N SER A 213 33.68 8.35 -16.97
CA SER A 213 34.01 7.63 -18.21
C SER A 213 34.29 8.56 -19.40
N PRO A 214 34.85 8.06 -20.52
CA PRO A 214 35.02 8.83 -21.76
C PRO A 214 33.70 9.41 -22.31
N LEU A 215 32.56 8.75 -22.05
CA LEU A 215 31.23 9.24 -22.44
C LEU A 215 30.85 10.53 -21.69
N GLY A 216 31.35 10.72 -20.47
CA GLY A 216 31.18 11.93 -19.67
C GLY A 216 31.83 13.16 -20.28
N ARG A 217 32.93 12.99 -21.04
CA ARG A 217 33.64 14.08 -21.77
C ARG A 217 32.78 14.71 -22.87
N ARG A 218 31.68 14.06 -23.29
CA ARG A 218 30.69 14.63 -24.24
C ARG A 218 29.69 15.57 -23.57
N GLY A 219 29.84 15.85 -22.27
CA GLY A 219 29.12 16.90 -21.55
C GLY A 219 27.70 16.55 -21.07
N ARG A 220 27.26 15.28 -21.18
CA ARG A 220 25.89 14.87 -20.81
C ARG A 220 25.78 13.54 -20.03
N PRO A 221 26.38 13.40 -18.83
CA PRO A 221 26.37 12.13 -18.08
C PRO A 221 24.95 11.62 -17.73
N ALA A 222 24.02 12.53 -17.45
CA ALA A 222 22.64 12.19 -17.10
C ALA A 222 21.90 11.48 -18.24
N ARG A 223 22.10 11.92 -19.49
CA ARG A 223 21.46 11.36 -20.68
C ARG A 223 21.86 9.91 -20.95
N PHE A 224 23.12 9.56 -20.69
CA PHE A 224 23.62 8.19 -20.89
C PHE A 224 23.35 7.28 -19.69
N ALA A 225 23.26 7.83 -18.47
CA ALA A 225 22.87 7.06 -17.28
C ALA A 225 21.37 6.72 -17.25
N ALA A 226 20.54 7.58 -17.84
CA ALA A 226 19.08 7.48 -17.80
C ALA A 226 18.50 6.15 -18.34
N PRO A 227 18.88 5.63 -19.52
CA PRO A 227 18.33 4.37 -20.03
C PRO A 227 18.60 3.20 -19.08
N LEU A 228 19.83 3.09 -18.57
CA LEU A 228 20.19 2.01 -17.65
C LEU A 228 19.46 2.15 -16.32
N ALA A 229 19.30 3.37 -15.80
CA ALA A 229 18.50 3.61 -14.60
C ALA A 229 17.03 3.20 -14.78
N LEU A 230 16.44 3.47 -15.96
CA LEU A 230 15.09 3.02 -16.28
C LEU A 230 14.98 1.49 -16.34
N VAL A 231 15.95 0.82 -16.97
CA VAL A 231 15.99 -0.66 -16.99
C VAL A 231 16.06 -1.21 -15.56
N LEU A 232 16.92 -0.65 -14.72
CA LEU A 232 17.02 -1.07 -13.31
C LEU A 232 15.72 -0.83 -12.53
N ALA A 233 15.03 0.29 -12.76
CA ALA A 233 13.74 0.58 -12.15
C ALA A 233 12.65 -0.43 -12.57
N ILE A 234 12.61 -0.80 -13.85
CA ILE A 234 11.70 -1.84 -14.39
C ILE A 234 12.02 -3.20 -13.77
N LEU A 235 13.30 -3.58 -13.73
CA LEU A 235 13.74 -4.85 -13.15
C LEU A 235 13.43 -4.92 -11.65
N TYR A 236 13.71 -3.86 -10.90
CA TYR A 236 13.36 -3.78 -9.48
C TYR A 236 11.85 -3.96 -9.29
N THR A 237 11.03 -3.23 -10.07
CA THR A 237 9.56 -3.34 -10.02
C THR A 237 9.09 -4.76 -10.29
N ALA A 238 9.67 -5.45 -11.28
CA ALA A 238 9.34 -6.83 -11.59
C ALA A 238 9.72 -7.78 -10.45
N VAL A 239 10.93 -7.67 -9.90
CA VAL A 239 11.43 -8.50 -8.80
C VAL A 239 10.62 -8.29 -7.52
N THR A 240 10.15 -7.08 -7.25
CA THR A 240 9.35 -6.77 -6.06
C THR A 240 7.86 -7.09 -6.20
N GLY A 241 7.48 -7.87 -7.21
CA GLY A 241 6.10 -8.32 -7.42
C GLY A 241 5.16 -7.28 -8.04
N ALA A 242 5.70 -6.25 -8.69
CA ALA A 242 4.97 -5.21 -9.43
C ALA A 242 3.72 -4.68 -8.72
N GLN A 243 3.88 -4.34 -7.44
CA GLN A 243 2.82 -3.75 -6.63
C GLN A 243 2.29 -2.47 -7.30
N LEU A 244 0.99 -2.22 -7.22
CA LEU A 244 0.35 -1.07 -7.89
C LEU A 244 1.02 0.26 -7.56
N ALA A 245 1.47 0.45 -6.31
CA ALA A 245 2.21 1.63 -5.91
C ALA A 245 3.53 1.80 -6.70
N THR A 246 4.29 0.71 -6.90
CA THR A 246 5.52 0.71 -7.70
C THR A 246 5.24 0.96 -9.18
N LEU A 247 4.20 0.35 -9.76
CA LEU A 247 3.81 0.60 -11.17
C LEU A 247 3.45 2.07 -11.42
N ARG A 248 2.73 2.69 -10.47
CA ARG A 248 2.37 4.12 -10.54
C ARG A 248 3.60 5.01 -10.45
N THR A 249 4.52 4.73 -9.53
CA THR A 249 5.79 5.46 -9.48
C THR A 249 6.62 5.23 -10.74
N LEU A 250 6.69 4.00 -11.25
CA LEU A 250 7.43 3.67 -12.46
C LEU A 250 6.93 4.48 -13.67
N ALA A 251 5.61 4.69 -13.77
CA ALA A 251 5.04 5.57 -14.80
C ALA A 251 5.54 7.03 -14.68
N VAL A 252 5.54 7.57 -13.46
CA VAL A 252 6.06 8.92 -13.17
C VAL A 252 7.56 9.01 -13.47
N GLU A 253 8.34 8.03 -13.01
CA GLU A 253 9.78 7.96 -13.23
C GLU A 253 10.14 7.82 -14.70
N THR A 254 9.40 7.01 -15.45
CA THR A 254 9.61 6.85 -16.89
C THR A 254 9.53 8.21 -17.57
N ILE A 255 8.51 9.02 -17.25
CA ILE A 255 8.36 10.37 -17.82
C ILE A 255 9.55 11.27 -17.43
N VAL A 256 9.98 11.23 -16.17
CA VAL A 256 11.13 12.02 -15.69
C VAL A 256 12.43 11.59 -16.37
N ILE A 257 12.71 10.28 -16.41
CA ILE A 257 13.93 9.71 -16.98
C ILE A 257 13.98 9.91 -18.50
N VAL A 258 12.87 9.73 -19.22
CA VAL A 258 12.77 10.06 -20.64
C VAL A 258 13.03 11.55 -20.87
N GLY A 259 12.51 12.42 -20.01
CA GLY A 259 12.87 13.84 -20.00
C GLY A 259 14.38 14.06 -19.93
N GLN A 260 15.07 13.35 -19.03
CA GLN A 260 16.54 13.40 -18.91
C GLN A 260 17.26 12.84 -20.15
N MET A 261 16.71 11.81 -20.81
CA MET A 261 17.26 11.28 -22.07
C MET A 261 17.16 12.27 -23.23
N LEU A 262 16.10 13.07 -23.22
CA LEU A 262 15.81 14.10 -24.23
C LEU A 262 16.40 15.48 -23.88
N ASP A 263 17.13 15.58 -22.77
CA ASP A 263 17.62 16.85 -22.21
C ASP A 263 16.51 17.90 -22.01
N ARG A 264 15.30 17.43 -21.70
CA ARG A 264 14.13 18.27 -21.39
C ARG A 264 13.81 18.19 -19.91
N PRO A 265 13.97 19.28 -19.13
CA PRO A 265 13.63 19.26 -17.73
C PRO A 265 12.12 19.09 -17.57
N VAL A 266 11.71 18.01 -16.88
CA VAL A 266 10.32 17.75 -16.55
C VAL A 266 10.08 18.19 -15.11
N ARG A 267 9.06 19.03 -14.89
CA ARG A 267 8.63 19.37 -13.53
C ARG A 267 7.88 18.16 -12.96
N LEU A 268 8.13 17.83 -11.69
CA LEU A 268 7.48 16.69 -11.04
C LEU A 268 5.94 16.74 -11.13
N VAL A 269 5.34 17.93 -11.00
CA VAL A 269 3.90 18.12 -11.15
C VAL A 269 3.40 17.75 -12.56
N ASP A 270 4.19 18.07 -13.60
CA ASP A 270 3.84 17.75 -14.99
C ASP A 270 3.98 16.23 -15.24
N ALA A 271 5.01 15.59 -14.66
CA ALA A 271 5.18 14.14 -14.71
C ALA A 271 4.04 13.40 -13.99
N LEU A 272 3.63 13.87 -12.81
CA LEU A 272 2.48 13.34 -12.08
C LEU A 272 1.19 13.48 -12.89
N GLY A 273 0.95 14.64 -13.49
CA GLY A 273 -0.23 14.86 -14.33
C GLY A 273 -0.25 13.93 -15.55
N ALA A 274 0.88 13.81 -16.26
CA ALA A 274 0.97 12.94 -17.43
C ALA A 274 0.83 11.44 -17.06
N ALA A 275 1.44 11.00 -15.96
CA ALA A 275 1.28 9.63 -15.47
C ALA A 275 -0.18 9.33 -15.08
N ALA A 276 -0.85 10.25 -14.37
CA ALA A 276 -2.25 10.11 -14.00
C ALA A 276 -3.14 9.97 -15.24
N ILE A 277 -2.94 10.80 -16.26
CA ILE A 277 -3.68 10.72 -17.53
C ILE A 277 -3.44 9.36 -18.20
N ALA A 278 -2.18 8.92 -18.33
CA ALA A 278 -1.85 7.65 -18.96
C ALA A 278 -2.50 6.45 -18.25
N ILE A 279 -2.46 6.43 -16.92
CA ILE A 279 -3.08 5.37 -16.12
C ILE A 279 -4.60 5.39 -16.26
N LEU A 280 -5.23 6.58 -16.18
CA LEU A 280 -6.69 6.71 -16.25
C LEU A 280 -7.26 6.44 -17.65
N VAL A 281 -6.48 6.67 -18.71
CA VAL A 281 -6.84 6.24 -20.08
C VAL A 281 -6.83 4.73 -20.19
N TRP A 282 -5.84 4.07 -19.56
CA TRP A 282 -5.73 2.61 -19.57
C TRP A 282 -6.79 1.93 -18.70
N ARG A 283 -7.00 2.43 -17.47
CA ARG A 283 -7.98 1.92 -16.50
C ARG A 283 -8.70 3.10 -15.82
N PRO A 284 -9.83 3.56 -16.37
CA PRO A 284 -10.62 4.64 -15.78
C PRO A 284 -11.07 4.40 -14.33
N ALA A 285 -11.32 3.13 -13.99
CA ALA A 285 -11.76 2.72 -12.65
C ALA A 285 -10.74 3.03 -11.55
N ASP A 286 -9.44 3.16 -11.88
CA ASP A 286 -8.40 3.53 -10.91
C ASP A 286 -8.66 4.90 -10.29
N LEU A 287 -9.49 5.76 -10.89
CA LEU A 287 -9.89 7.04 -10.29
C LEU A 287 -10.56 6.87 -8.92
N PHE A 288 -11.30 5.77 -8.72
CA PHE A 288 -12.01 5.48 -7.48
C PHE A 288 -11.23 4.57 -6.54
N ASP A 289 -10.08 4.04 -6.96
CA ASP A 289 -9.22 3.21 -6.13
C ASP A 289 -8.57 4.08 -5.01
N PRO A 290 -8.77 3.73 -3.73
CA PRO A 290 -8.17 4.46 -2.61
C PRO A 290 -6.64 4.55 -2.74
N SER A 291 -6.00 3.50 -3.24
CA SER A 291 -4.54 3.46 -3.38
C SER A 291 -4.03 4.46 -4.43
N PHE A 292 -4.79 4.68 -5.51
CA PHE A 292 -4.45 5.65 -6.56
C PHE A 292 -4.57 7.06 -6.01
N GLN A 293 -5.72 7.36 -5.39
CA GLN A 293 -6.04 8.68 -4.83
C GLN A 293 -4.99 9.08 -3.79
N LEU A 294 -4.69 8.20 -2.83
CA LEU A 294 -3.71 8.47 -1.78
C LEU A 294 -2.30 8.68 -2.34
N SER A 295 -1.86 7.85 -3.29
CA SER A 295 -0.52 7.96 -3.88
C SER A 295 -0.32 9.28 -4.62
N PHE A 296 -1.27 9.64 -5.51
CA PHE A 296 -1.16 10.85 -6.32
C PHE A 296 -1.37 12.12 -5.48
N VAL A 297 -2.30 12.12 -4.51
CA VAL A 297 -2.50 13.27 -3.62
C VAL A 297 -1.29 13.48 -2.73
N ALA A 298 -0.71 12.43 -2.15
CA ALA A 298 0.51 12.53 -1.35
C ALA A 298 1.68 13.06 -2.21
N ALA A 299 1.92 12.47 -3.38
CA ALA A 299 3.00 12.89 -4.28
C ALA A 299 2.83 14.34 -4.77
N LEU A 300 1.61 14.74 -5.11
CA LEU A 300 1.30 16.12 -5.52
C LEU A 300 1.48 17.09 -4.35
N THR A 301 1.08 16.71 -3.13
CA THR A 301 1.30 17.52 -1.93
C THR A 301 2.79 17.77 -1.71
N LEU A 302 3.62 16.73 -1.82
CA LEU A 302 5.08 16.86 -1.72
C LEU A 302 5.66 17.71 -2.85
N ALA A 303 5.17 17.56 -4.08
CA ALA A 303 5.64 18.30 -5.25
C ALA A 303 5.31 19.81 -5.19
N LEU A 304 4.17 20.17 -4.58
CA LEU A 304 3.70 21.55 -4.44
C LEU A 304 4.21 22.24 -3.16
N LEU A 305 4.74 21.48 -2.20
CA LEU A 305 5.20 22.06 -0.93
C LEU A 305 6.37 23.03 -1.20
N PRO A 306 6.27 24.30 -0.75
CA PRO A 306 7.33 25.26 -1.00
C PRO A 306 8.63 24.83 -0.31
N ARG A 307 9.71 24.73 -1.08
CA ARG A 307 11.05 24.51 -0.52
C ARG A 307 11.44 25.75 0.29
N ARG A 308 11.49 25.62 1.61
CA ARG A 308 11.94 26.71 2.48
C ARG A 308 13.45 26.81 2.43
N PRO A 309 14.03 28.02 2.30
CA PRO A 309 15.47 28.19 2.40
C PRO A 309 15.94 27.69 3.76
N ARG A 310 17.10 27.05 3.76
CA ARG A 310 17.71 26.50 4.97
C ARG A 310 18.21 27.65 5.84
N THR A 311 17.50 27.92 6.93
CA THR A 311 17.83 28.99 7.87
C THR A 311 18.16 28.40 9.25
N GLY A 312 19.25 28.86 9.86
CA GLY A 312 19.69 28.43 11.20
C GLY A 312 20.29 27.02 11.26
N ASN A 313 20.20 26.39 12.44
CA ASN A 313 20.75 25.07 12.72
C ASN A 313 20.14 24.00 11.80
N ALA A 314 21.01 23.16 11.24
CA ALA A 314 20.69 22.01 10.40
C ALA A 314 19.54 21.13 10.92
N ILE A 315 19.65 20.75 12.20
CA ILE A 315 18.75 19.81 12.87
C ILE A 315 17.40 20.47 13.08
N VAL A 316 17.39 21.73 13.53
CA VAL A 316 16.16 22.50 13.74
C VAL A 316 15.43 22.72 12.42
N HIS A 317 16.16 23.03 11.34
CA HIS A 317 15.57 23.14 10.01
C HIS A 317 14.96 21.81 9.54
N TRP A 318 15.70 20.71 9.69
CA TRP A 318 15.23 19.37 9.31
C TRP A 318 13.97 18.97 10.10
N LEU A 319 13.95 19.16 11.42
CA LEU A 319 12.78 18.90 12.26
C LEU A 319 11.58 19.74 11.82
N ARG A 320 11.75 21.05 11.64
CA ARG A 320 10.66 21.94 11.22
C ARG A 320 10.13 21.62 9.83
N ALA A 321 11.03 21.31 8.90
CA ALA A 321 10.67 20.94 7.53
C ALA A 321 9.96 19.57 7.49
N GLY A 322 10.48 18.59 8.22
CA GLY A 322 9.89 17.26 8.33
C GLY A 322 8.51 17.29 8.98
N ILE A 323 8.36 17.94 10.14
CA ILE A 323 7.05 18.08 10.81
C ILE A 323 6.04 18.75 9.87
N ALA A 324 6.45 19.84 9.22
CA ALA A 324 5.57 20.53 8.28
C ALA A 324 5.19 19.60 7.11
N THR A 325 6.15 18.89 6.53
CA THR A 325 5.90 17.99 5.39
C THR A 325 4.96 16.85 5.78
N SER A 326 5.26 16.15 6.87
CA SER A 326 4.43 15.05 7.38
C SER A 326 3.03 15.51 7.74
N ALA A 327 2.88 16.68 8.38
CA ALA A 327 1.58 17.25 8.71
C ALA A 327 0.79 17.64 7.44
N TRP A 328 1.44 18.24 6.44
CA TRP A 328 0.79 18.60 5.18
C TRP A 328 0.25 17.38 4.45
N VAL A 329 1.06 16.32 4.32
CA VAL A 329 0.61 15.06 3.71
C VAL A 329 -0.54 14.45 4.52
N ALA A 330 -0.41 14.38 5.85
CA ALA A 330 -1.47 13.84 6.70
C ALA A 330 -2.79 14.61 6.53
N ILE A 331 -2.75 15.95 6.48
CA ILE A 331 -3.93 16.80 6.31
C ILE A 331 -4.57 16.58 4.93
N THR A 332 -3.77 16.50 3.86
CA THR A 332 -4.32 16.36 2.50
C THR A 332 -4.83 14.95 2.22
N THR A 333 -4.27 13.92 2.84
CA THR A 333 -4.74 12.54 2.69
C THR A 333 -5.84 12.15 3.69
N ALA A 334 -5.98 12.86 4.81
CA ALA A 334 -6.93 12.53 5.87
C ALA A 334 -8.40 12.37 5.39
N PRO A 335 -8.96 13.22 4.51
CA PRO A 335 -10.31 13.03 4.00
C PRO A 335 -10.47 11.71 3.24
N LEU A 336 -9.46 11.32 2.46
CA LEU A 336 -9.48 10.09 1.68
C LEU A 336 -9.37 8.86 2.58
N THR A 337 -8.49 8.90 3.58
CA THR A 337 -8.41 7.80 4.55
C THR A 337 -9.65 7.70 5.42
N ALA A 338 -10.26 8.84 5.76
CA ALA A 338 -11.54 8.91 6.45
C ALA A 338 -12.70 8.35 5.61
N LEU A 339 -12.72 8.63 4.31
CA LEU A 339 -13.77 8.17 3.40
C LEU A 339 -13.71 6.66 3.16
N HIS A 340 -12.51 6.14 2.90
CA HIS A 340 -12.35 4.75 2.46
C HIS A 340 -12.12 3.78 3.61
N PHE A 341 -11.51 4.25 4.70
CA PHE A 341 -11.13 3.38 5.80
C PHE A 341 -11.80 3.77 7.12
N HIS A 342 -12.63 4.81 7.12
CA HIS A 342 -13.26 5.35 8.33
C HIS A 342 -12.26 5.68 9.44
N GLN A 343 -10.98 5.88 9.09
CA GLN A 343 -9.91 6.07 10.05
C GLN A 343 -8.84 7.07 9.60
N VAL A 344 -8.27 7.76 10.59
CA VAL A 344 -7.05 8.55 10.44
C VAL A 344 -6.08 8.13 11.53
N ALA A 345 -4.79 8.00 11.19
CA ALA A 345 -3.72 7.65 12.12
C ALA A 345 -2.81 8.88 12.35
N PRO A 346 -3.07 9.71 13.39
CA PRO A 346 -2.26 10.90 13.68
C PRO A 346 -0.81 10.56 13.98
N GLY A 347 -0.56 9.33 14.48
CA GLY A 347 0.78 8.79 14.68
C GLY A 347 1.67 8.90 13.44
N GLY A 348 1.08 8.88 12.24
CA GLY A 348 1.79 9.04 10.97
C GLY A 348 2.58 10.35 10.84
N VAL A 349 2.24 11.43 11.57
CA VAL A 349 3.06 12.66 11.54
C VAL A 349 4.43 12.42 12.17
N ILE A 350 4.45 11.74 13.33
CA ILE A 350 5.69 11.41 14.06
C ILE A 350 6.39 10.22 13.38
N GLY A 351 5.61 9.20 13.01
CA GLY A 351 6.09 8.03 12.26
C GLY A 351 6.83 8.43 10.99
N ASN A 352 6.23 9.31 10.16
CA ASN A 352 6.86 9.76 8.91
C ASN A 352 8.01 10.75 9.10
N LEU A 353 8.11 11.40 10.26
CA LEU A 353 9.23 12.28 10.57
C LEU A 353 10.49 11.49 10.94
N VAL A 354 10.33 10.42 11.73
CA VAL A 354 11.47 9.72 12.35
C VAL A 354 11.62 8.31 11.81
N LEU A 355 10.55 7.51 11.85
CA LEU A 355 10.63 6.09 11.52
C LEU A 355 10.75 5.84 10.02
N THR A 356 9.94 6.50 9.20
CA THR A 356 9.95 6.31 7.75
C THR A 356 11.33 6.62 7.14
N PRO A 357 12.01 7.75 7.45
CA PRO A 357 13.36 8.00 6.95
C PRO A 357 14.40 6.99 7.43
N LEU A 358 14.30 6.47 8.67
CA LEU A 358 15.21 5.42 9.16
C LEU A 358 15.05 4.13 8.35
N VAL A 359 13.82 3.78 7.97
CA VAL A 359 13.59 2.62 7.13
C VAL A 359 13.99 2.90 5.69
N GLU A 360 13.43 3.92 5.05
CA GLU A 360 13.57 4.13 3.60
C GLU A 360 14.93 4.71 3.17
N MET A 361 15.55 5.57 3.99
CA MET A 361 16.84 6.19 3.63
C MET A 361 18.04 5.45 4.20
N VAL A 362 17.84 4.54 5.17
CA VAL A 362 18.94 3.80 5.80
C VAL A 362 18.73 2.29 5.73
N ALA A 363 17.69 1.73 6.37
CA ALA A 363 17.50 0.28 6.43
C ALA A 363 17.34 -0.36 5.04
N LEU A 364 16.55 0.26 4.16
CA LEU A 364 16.30 -0.21 2.80
C LEU A 364 17.58 -0.17 1.95
N PRO A 365 18.31 0.96 1.80
CA PRO A 365 19.57 0.96 1.05
C PRO A 365 20.63 0.01 1.60
N VAL A 366 20.77 -0.08 2.94
CA VAL A 366 21.73 -0.96 3.59
C VAL A 366 21.35 -2.43 3.40
N GLY A 367 20.09 -2.78 3.60
CA GLY A 367 19.57 -4.13 3.40
C GLY A 367 19.66 -4.56 1.93
N PHE A 368 19.30 -3.68 1.01
CA PHE A 368 19.42 -3.91 -0.43
C PHE A 368 20.89 -4.09 -0.84
N ALA A 369 21.80 -3.24 -0.35
CA ALA A 369 23.24 -3.42 -0.59
C ALA A 369 23.76 -4.75 -0.04
N GLY A 370 23.33 -5.15 1.16
CA GLY A 370 23.65 -6.45 1.74
C GLY A 370 23.18 -7.60 0.85
N VAL A 371 21.93 -7.56 0.40
CA VAL A 371 21.40 -8.56 -0.53
C VAL A 371 22.19 -8.61 -1.83
N LEU A 372 22.58 -7.46 -2.40
CA LEU A 372 23.34 -7.42 -3.66
C LEU A 372 24.78 -7.94 -3.53
N LEU A 373 25.42 -7.76 -2.37
CA LEU A 373 26.78 -8.24 -2.09
C LEU A 373 26.88 -9.77 -1.89
N GLY A 374 25.74 -10.48 -1.84
CA GLY A 374 25.72 -11.93 -1.67
C GLY A 374 26.36 -12.35 -0.34
N ASP A 375 27.28 -13.30 -0.39
CA ASP A 375 27.89 -13.89 0.81
C ASP A 375 28.67 -12.87 1.66
N LEU A 376 29.16 -11.78 1.06
CA LEU A 376 29.84 -10.69 1.77
C LEU A 376 28.87 -9.70 2.45
N GLY A 377 27.58 -9.79 2.13
CA GLY A 377 26.56 -8.83 2.54
C GLY A 377 25.92 -9.09 3.91
N GLY A 378 26.19 -10.24 4.54
CA GLY A 378 25.61 -10.63 5.82
C GLY A 378 25.65 -9.56 6.91
N PRO A 379 26.80 -8.87 7.14
CA PRO A 379 26.88 -7.78 8.11
C PRO A 379 25.94 -6.61 7.81
N LEU A 380 25.78 -6.22 6.54
CA LEU A 380 24.87 -5.13 6.15
C LEU A 380 23.41 -5.55 6.37
N VAL A 381 23.06 -6.79 6.01
CA VAL A 381 21.73 -7.35 6.30
C VAL A 381 21.45 -7.32 7.79
N ALA A 382 22.40 -7.77 8.63
CA ALA A 382 22.26 -7.76 10.08
C ALA A 382 22.04 -6.34 10.64
N VAL A 383 22.79 -5.34 10.14
CA VAL A 383 22.59 -3.93 10.51
C VAL A 383 21.20 -3.44 10.12
N ALA A 384 20.73 -3.78 8.92
CA ALA A 384 19.39 -3.41 8.46
C ALA A 384 18.29 -4.07 9.31
N VAL A 385 18.41 -5.37 9.63
CA VAL A 385 17.47 -6.10 10.50
C VAL A 385 17.46 -5.48 11.90
N TRP A 386 18.63 -5.21 12.47
CA TRP A 386 18.72 -4.55 13.77
C TRP A 386 18.02 -3.19 13.77
N LEU A 387 18.24 -2.38 12.73
CA LEU A 387 17.61 -1.07 12.60
C LEU A 387 16.10 -1.17 12.47
N VAL A 388 15.58 -2.10 11.65
CA VAL A 388 14.14 -2.38 11.56
C VAL A 388 13.57 -2.81 12.91
N GLY A 389 14.30 -3.63 13.68
CA GLY A 389 13.90 -4.00 15.04
C GLY A 389 13.88 -2.83 16.03
N ARG A 390 14.74 -1.81 15.85
CA ARG A 390 14.66 -0.55 16.62
C ARG A 390 13.48 0.31 16.20
N VAL A 391 13.19 0.38 14.90
CA VAL A 391 12.01 1.06 14.38
C VAL A 391 10.73 0.42 14.92
N ASP A 392 10.61 -0.90 14.92
CA ASP A 392 9.45 -1.61 15.47
C ASP A 392 9.28 -1.38 16.98
N ALA A 393 10.39 -1.42 17.75
CA ALA A 393 10.34 -1.11 19.18
C ALA A 393 9.85 0.33 19.45
N LEU A 394 10.34 1.31 18.68
CA LEU A 394 9.91 2.70 18.80
C LEU A 394 8.47 2.91 18.32
N ALA A 395 8.04 2.22 17.26
CA ALA A 395 6.65 2.17 16.83
C ALA A 395 5.74 1.62 17.93
N GLY A 396 6.19 0.58 18.65
CA GLY A 396 5.49 0.04 19.82
C GLY A 396 5.38 1.03 20.98
N ILE A 397 6.40 1.85 21.23
CA ILE A 397 6.32 2.93 22.22
C ILE A 397 5.31 3.99 21.76
N LEU A 398 5.39 4.43 20.50
CA LEU A 398 4.44 5.41 19.94
C LEU A 398 3.00 4.89 20.01
N ALA A 399 2.79 3.61 19.70
CA ALA A 399 1.47 2.96 19.77
C ALA A 399 0.89 2.92 21.18
N ARG A 400 1.73 2.85 22.23
CA ARG A 400 1.29 2.90 23.64
C ARG A 400 1.04 4.31 24.13
N VAL A 401 1.89 5.26 23.74
CA VAL A 401 1.90 6.64 24.28
C VAL A 401 0.89 7.54 23.55
N MET A 402 0.53 7.22 22.31
CA MET A 402 -0.53 7.91 21.59
C MET A 402 -1.85 7.15 21.80
N PRO A 403 -2.75 7.58 22.72
CA PRO A 403 -4.07 6.96 22.94
C PRO A 403 -5.03 7.21 21.77
N VAL A 404 -4.52 7.77 20.68
CA VAL A 404 -5.22 8.11 19.47
C VAL A 404 -4.71 7.15 18.42
N GLY A 405 -5.19 5.90 18.49
CA GLY A 405 -4.98 4.91 17.44
C GLY A 405 -5.59 5.37 16.11
N THR A 406 -6.13 4.43 15.35
CA THR A 406 -7.01 4.79 14.24
C THR A 406 -8.26 5.46 14.80
N ILE A 407 -8.45 6.75 14.49
CA ILE A 407 -9.64 7.47 14.95
C ILE A 407 -10.77 7.11 14.01
N ALA A 408 -11.78 6.41 14.52
CA ALA A 408 -13.02 6.18 13.79
C ALA A 408 -13.69 7.52 13.44
N ILE A 409 -14.01 7.73 12.17
CA ILE A 409 -14.65 8.95 11.68
C ILE A 409 -16.11 8.64 11.33
N GLY A 410 -17.02 9.22 12.12
CA GLY A 410 -18.47 9.04 11.92
C GLY A 410 -19.03 9.66 10.64
N SER A 411 -18.33 10.63 10.03
CA SER A 411 -18.70 11.17 8.72
C SER A 411 -17.52 11.72 7.93
N ALA A 412 -17.18 11.04 6.84
CA ALA A 412 -16.16 11.48 5.89
C ALA A 412 -16.55 12.76 5.14
N ILE A 413 -17.85 13.02 4.97
CA ILE A 413 -18.37 14.24 4.32
C ILE A 413 -18.04 15.47 5.17
N VAL A 414 -18.29 15.39 6.48
CA VAL A 414 -17.93 16.46 7.43
C VAL A 414 -16.43 16.69 7.41
N MET A 415 -15.61 15.63 7.41
CA MET A 415 -14.15 15.74 7.33
C MET A 415 -13.68 16.43 6.05
N THR A 416 -14.24 16.04 4.92
CA THR A 416 -13.90 16.61 3.60
C THR A 416 -14.25 18.08 3.52
N ALA A 417 -15.44 18.46 4.01
CA ALA A 417 -15.86 19.86 4.09
C ALA A 417 -14.92 20.67 4.98
N LEU A 418 -14.54 20.14 6.15
CA LEU A 418 -13.61 20.79 7.06
C LEU A 418 -12.22 21.00 6.45
N VAL A 419 -11.66 19.98 5.79
CA VAL A 419 -10.36 20.11 5.12
C VAL A 419 -10.44 21.08 3.94
N ALA A 420 -11.52 21.05 3.14
CA ALA A 420 -11.73 22.00 2.06
C ALA A 420 -11.79 23.45 2.58
N ILE A 421 -12.51 23.69 3.68
CA ILE A 421 -12.58 24.99 4.36
C ILE A 421 -11.18 25.38 4.88
N ALA A 422 -10.45 24.47 5.50
CA ALA A 422 -9.10 24.74 6.01
C ALA A 422 -8.11 25.10 4.90
N LEU A 423 -8.13 24.37 3.78
CA LEU A 423 -7.31 24.67 2.60
C LEU A 423 -7.71 26.00 1.96
N TRP A 424 -9.01 26.30 1.86
CA TRP A 424 -9.51 27.58 1.36
C TRP A 424 -9.06 28.76 2.24
N LEU A 425 -9.15 28.63 3.56
CA LEU A 425 -8.65 29.62 4.51
C LEU A 425 -7.13 29.77 4.42
N ALA A 426 -6.38 28.67 4.33
CA ALA A 426 -4.92 28.69 4.23
C ALA A 426 -4.40 29.25 2.89
N SER A 427 -5.21 29.19 1.83
CA SER A 427 -4.89 29.78 0.52
C SER A 427 -4.90 31.31 0.51
N ARG A 428 -5.40 31.94 1.59
CA ARG A 428 -5.52 33.39 1.68
C ARG A 428 -4.17 34.04 2.06
N PRO A 429 -3.78 35.15 1.42
CA PRO A 429 -2.43 35.73 1.55
C PRO A 429 -2.13 36.43 2.88
N ARG A 430 -3.07 36.56 3.81
CA ARG A 430 -2.88 37.21 5.12
C ARG A 430 -3.40 36.35 6.25
N ARG A 431 -2.49 35.70 6.97
CA ARG A 431 -2.81 34.88 8.16
C ARG A 431 -3.34 35.74 9.31
N ARG A 432 -4.66 35.78 9.52
CA ARG A 432 -5.30 36.49 10.65
C ARG A 432 -5.59 35.55 11.82
N ARG A 433 -5.75 36.08 13.04
CA ARG A 433 -6.11 35.33 14.26
C ARG A 433 -7.33 34.40 14.07
N GLY A 434 -8.25 34.75 13.17
CA GLY A 434 -9.42 33.94 12.80
C GLY A 434 -9.09 32.60 12.13
N GLU A 435 -7.94 32.47 11.45
CA GLU A 435 -7.52 31.19 10.84
C GLU A 435 -7.03 30.20 11.90
N TRP A 436 -6.35 30.68 12.95
CA TRP A 436 -6.00 29.86 14.10
C TRP A 436 -7.23 29.40 14.87
N LEU A 437 -8.24 30.28 14.99
CA LEU A 437 -9.54 29.92 15.57
C LEU A 437 -10.29 28.91 14.68
N ALA A 438 -10.20 29.02 13.35
CA ALA A 438 -10.78 28.03 12.43
C ALA A 438 -10.05 26.68 12.53
N TRP A 439 -8.73 26.67 12.67
CA TRP A 439 -7.95 25.45 12.94
C TRP A 439 -8.31 24.84 14.30
N LEU A 440 -8.41 25.65 15.35
CA LEU A 440 -8.86 25.22 16.68
C LEU A 440 -10.28 24.69 16.65
N ALA A 441 -11.20 25.36 15.94
CA ALA A 441 -12.56 24.92 15.74
C ALA A 441 -12.62 23.62 14.92
N LEU A 442 -11.76 23.45 13.92
CA LEU A 442 -11.63 22.20 13.15
C LEU A 442 -11.16 21.05 14.04
N CYS A 443 -10.10 21.29 14.83
CA CYS A 443 -9.58 20.31 15.79
C CYS A 443 -10.62 19.99 16.87
N ALA A 444 -11.41 20.98 17.32
CA ALA A 444 -12.47 20.80 18.29
C ALA A 444 -13.67 20.04 17.70
N LEU A 445 -14.09 20.36 16.48
CA LEU A 445 -15.15 19.65 15.77
C LEU A 445 -14.71 18.21 15.43
N TRP A 446 -13.42 18.01 15.15
CA TRP A 446 -12.79 16.69 14.99
C TRP A 446 -12.76 15.89 16.29
N THR A 447 -12.59 16.53 17.45
CA THR A 447 -12.74 15.87 18.75
C THR A 447 -14.21 15.59 19.12
N LEU A 448 -15.14 16.44 18.68
CA LEU A 448 -16.58 16.31 18.96
C LEU A 448 -17.29 15.34 18.00
N ALA A 449 -16.78 15.14 16.79
CA ALA A 449 -17.22 14.09 15.87
C ALA A 449 -16.77 12.68 16.30
N ARG A 450 -16.03 12.58 17.41
CA ARG A 450 -15.77 11.32 18.08
C ARG A 450 -16.97 11.02 18.95
N THR A 451 -17.65 9.92 18.69
CA THR A 451 -18.42 9.23 19.72
C THR A 451 -17.60 8.01 20.16
N PRO A 452 -16.54 8.17 20.96
CA PRO A 452 -16.11 7.02 21.73
C PRO A 452 -17.29 6.72 22.68
N PRO A 453 -17.75 5.47 22.77
CA PRO A 453 -18.74 5.13 23.78
C PRO A 453 -18.20 5.53 25.16
N PRO A 454 -19.09 5.89 26.12
CA PRO A 454 -18.68 6.20 27.48
C PRO A 454 -17.77 5.10 28.03
N VAL A 455 -16.71 5.46 28.76
CA VAL A 455 -15.84 4.48 29.42
C VAL A 455 -16.71 3.63 30.35
N GLY A 456 -16.71 2.31 30.14
CA GLY A 456 -17.56 1.37 30.88
C GLY A 456 -19.00 1.26 30.36
N ALA A 457 -19.33 1.73 29.16
CA ALA A 457 -20.59 1.42 28.52
C ALA A 457 -20.58 0.03 27.87
N LEU A 458 -21.74 -0.63 27.82
CA LEU A 458 -21.95 -1.79 26.97
C LEU A 458 -21.77 -1.38 25.51
N ARG A 459 -20.89 -2.06 24.78
CA ARG A 459 -20.70 -1.85 23.35
C ARG A 459 -21.01 -3.14 22.62
N VAL A 460 -21.88 -3.05 21.62
CA VAL A 460 -22.19 -4.16 20.71
C VAL A 460 -21.76 -3.74 19.31
N THR A 461 -20.80 -4.46 18.75
CA THR A 461 -20.29 -4.24 17.39
C THR A 461 -20.73 -5.41 16.52
N PHE A 462 -21.66 -5.18 15.60
CA PHE A 462 -22.00 -6.16 14.57
C PHE A 462 -20.91 -6.13 13.49
N LEU A 463 -20.37 -7.30 13.18
CA LEU A 463 -19.33 -7.48 12.17
C LEU A 463 -19.98 -7.92 10.86
N ASP A 464 -19.55 -7.33 9.75
CA ASP A 464 -19.89 -7.84 8.43
C ASP A 464 -19.05 -9.09 8.14
N VAL A 465 -19.70 -10.25 8.19
CA VAL A 465 -19.09 -11.55 7.86
C VAL A 465 -19.55 -12.10 6.51
N GLY A 466 -20.25 -11.27 5.71
CA GLY A 466 -20.85 -11.68 4.45
C GLY A 466 -22.14 -12.47 4.63
N GLN A 467 -22.05 -13.80 4.76
CA GLN A 467 -23.22 -14.64 5.03
C GLN A 467 -23.24 -15.13 6.48
N GLY A 468 -24.30 -14.76 7.20
CA GLY A 468 -24.51 -15.08 8.62
C GLY A 468 -24.30 -13.86 9.51
N ASP A 469 -24.44 -14.07 10.83
CA ASP A 469 -24.29 -13.02 11.84
C ASP A 469 -23.00 -13.20 12.63
N ALA A 470 -22.41 -12.09 13.08
CA ALA A 470 -21.37 -12.07 14.09
C ALA A 470 -21.41 -10.74 14.83
N ALA A 471 -21.32 -10.77 16.15
CA ALA A 471 -21.32 -9.58 16.99
C ALA A 471 -20.34 -9.70 18.14
N ILE A 472 -19.69 -8.59 18.49
CA ILE A 472 -18.81 -8.48 19.65
C ILE A 472 -19.48 -7.62 20.70
N VAL A 473 -19.57 -8.16 21.90
CA VAL A 473 -20.19 -7.51 23.06
C VAL A 473 -19.11 -7.20 24.07
N GLU A 474 -18.71 -5.94 24.17
CA GLU A 474 -17.81 -5.43 25.21
C GLU A 474 -18.66 -4.96 26.39
N LEU A 475 -18.58 -5.67 27.52
CA LEU A 475 -19.34 -5.37 28.72
C LEU A 475 -18.70 -4.20 29.50
N PRO A 476 -19.49 -3.46 30.30
CA PRO A 476 -18.99 -2.44 31.24
C PRO A 476 -17.82 -2.86 32.13
N GLY A 477 -17.71 -4.15 32.46
CA GLY A 477 -16.65 -4.74 33.28
C GLY A 477 -15.37 -5.10 32.52
N GLY A 478 -15.27 -4.80 31.22
CA GLY A 478 -14.10 -5.10 30.37
C GLY A 478 -14.08 -6.52 29.80
N GLU A 479 -15.08 -7.35 30.11
CA GLU A 479 -15.25 -8.67 29.53
C GLU A 479 -15.75 -8.55 28.08
N VAL A 480 -15.15 -9.30 27.14
CA VAL A 480 -15.50 -9.26 25.72
C VAL A 480 -16.08 -10.60 25.30
N TRP A 481 -17.31 -10.60 24.77
CA TRP A 481 -17.98 -11.78 24.25
C TRP A 481 -18.08 -11.72 22.72
N LEU A 482 -17.99 -12.88 22.08
CA LEU A 482 -18.29 -13.07 20.66
C LEU A 482 -19.62 -13.82 20.56
N VAL A 483 -20.59 -13.27 19.84
CA VAL A 483 -21.89 -13.87 19.56
C VAL A 483 -21.98 -14.19 18.08
N ASP A 484 -22.14 -15.46 17.77
CA ASP A 484 -22.01 -16.04 16.45
C ASP A 484 -20.68 -15.73 15.75
N ALA A 485 -20.43 -16.49 14.68
CA ALA A 485 -19.27 -16.33 13.83
C ALA A 485 -19.59 -16.88 12.44
N GLY A 486 -20.68 -16.40 11.86
CA GLY A 486 -21.06 -16.75 10.49
C GLY A 486 -19.92 -16.41 9.51
N GLY A 487 -19.95 -17.05 8.34
CA GLY A 487 -19.06 -16.71 7.24
C GLY A 487 -17.64 -17.32 7.29
N ASN A 488 -16.79 -16.80 6.40
CA ASN A 488 -15.59 -17.48 5.89
C ASN A 488 -14.26 -16.87 6.38
N ALA A 489 -14.28 -16.33 7.60
CA ALA A 489 -13.07 -15.90 8.31
C ALA A 489 -13.04 -16.65 9.63
N SER A 490 -11.86 -17.12 10.02
CA SER A 490 -11.64 -17.59 11.38
C SER A 490 -12.15 -16.52 12.35
N ALA A 491 -13.23 -16.83 13.07
CA ALA A 491 -13.88 -15.97 14.06
C ALA A 491 -12.88 -15.26 15.00
N ARG A 492 -11.81 -15.99 15.33
CA ARG A 492 -10.67 -15.53 16.13
C ARG A 492 -9.90 -14.34 15.52
N THR A 493 -9.77 -14.28 14.20
CA THR A 493 -9.03 -13.24 13.46
C THR A 493 -9.85 -11.96 13.36
N LEU A 494 -11.18 -12.07 13.16
CA LEU A 494 -12.09 -10.94 13.12
C LEU A 494 -12.26 -10.29 14.51
N ALA A 495 -12.35 -11.09 15.56
CA ALA A 495 -12.48 -10.56 16.92
C ALA A 495 -11.18 -10.00 17.51
N ALA A 496 -10.01 -10.43 17.03
CA ALA A 496 -8.74 -9.80 17.36
C ALA A 496 -8.51 -8.45 16.64
N ALA A 497 -9.28 -8.17 15.57
CA ALA A 497 -9.12 -6.97 14.76
C ALA A 497 -9.95 -5.77 15.25
N SER A 498 -11.06 -6.01 15.97
CA SER A 498 -11.99 -4.96 16.40
C SER A 498 -11.74 -4.43 17.82
N VAL A 499 -11.05 -5.20 18.69
CA VAL A 499 -10.62 -4.76 20.02
C VAL A 499 -9.12 -5.08 20.21
N PRO A 500 -8.22 -4.16 19.85
CA PRO A 500 -6.78 -4.39 19.97
C PRO A 500 -6.36 -4.62 21.43
N GLY A 501 -5.86 -5.82 21.74
CA GLY A 501 -5.24 -6.15 23.02
C GLY A 501 -6.15 -6.76 24.10
N THR A 502 -7.42 -7.04 23.80
CA THR A 502 -8.35 -7.66 24.76
C THR A 502 -8.73 -9.07 24.31
N ALA A 503 -8.55 -10.07 25.19
CA ALA A 503 -8.92 -11.45 24.88
C ALA A 503 -10.44 -11.64 24.92
N ILE A 504 -10.96 -12.46 24.00
CA ILE A 504 -12.37 -12.89 24.03
C ILE A 504 -12.54 -13.82 25.23
N ALA A 505 -13.36 -13.41 26.19
CA ALA A 505 -13.64 -14.19 27.38
C ALA A 505 -14.63 -15.32 27.12
N ARG A 506 -15.61 -15.11 26.22
CA ARG A 506 -16.64 -16.09 25.87
C ARG A 506 -17.01 -16.04 24.40
N THR A 507 -17.38 -17.20 23.85
CA THR A 507 -18.00 -17.33 22.53
C THR A 507 -19.35 -18.01 22.69
N LEU A 508 -20.40 -17.38 22.18
CA LEU A 508 -21.78 -17.85 22.17
C LEU A 508 -22.16 -18.14 20.72
N ALA A 509 -22.61 -19.34 20.41
CA ALA A 509 -23.23 -19.67 19.13
C ALA A 509 -24.73 -19.79 19.35
N VAL A 510 -25.53 -18.99 18.65
CA VAL A 510 -26.99 -18.92 18.81
C VAL A 510 -27.65 -20.15 18.19
N TYR A 511 -27.07 -20.72 17.13
CA TYR A 511 -27.52 -21.96 16.51
C TYR A 511 -26.33 -22.81 16.02
N GLY A 512 -26.43 -24.13 16.14
CA GLY A 512 -25.50 -25.06 15.50
C GLY A 512 -25.91 -25.27 14.05
N HIS A 513 -25.33 -24.53 13.10
CA HIS A 513 -25.41 -24.93 11.71
C HIS A 513 -24.63 -26.24 11.53
N ALA A 514 -25.36 -27.32 11.23
CA ALA A 514 -24.74 -28.57 10.80
C ALA A 514 -23.90 -28.28 9.54
N SER A 515 -22.65 -28.72 9.63
CA SER A 515 -21.54 -28.66 8.66
C SER A 515 -21.91 -28.63 7.19
#